data_AF-A0A0Q0UIK1-F1
#
_entry.id   AF-A0A0Q0UIK1-F1
#
_cell.length_a   1.000
_cell.length_b   1.000
_cell.length_c   1.000
_cell.angle_alpha   90.00
_cell.angle_beta   90.00
_cell.angle_gamma   90.00
#
_symmetry.space_group_name_H-M   'P 1'
#
loop_
_entity.id
_entity.type
_entity.pdbx_description
1 polymer ?
#
loop_
_entity_poly.entity_id
_entity_poly.type
_entity_poly.pdbx_seq_one_letter_code
_entity_poly.pdbx_strand_id
1 'polypeptide(L)'
;MGEAERQLNELRQWQMDDAVAQLEHLNERLALEDAYYRAEEDRQARERYYRYVPFDGDGLMLFVRYHELVAHTHKRRLPYFFSKDEYLYTWVDLQPDGTVRSLYSGERKDPKTLIVQDVETMKRRYDEFRQLLKKAKHGPGDVRERVKTIEKQWKFNAEHVVPQSWFGAREPMKGDLHHLFVCQPECNTLRSNFPYADFPFYNPEDPGEQIQNRCGVAHNGYFEPEYGKGTAARAMLYFLLRYPKAIEKSFRRKIDIPLLVRWHEQFPPTVYEYHRNSAIFFIQGNRNPFIDFPELARRIVFPFERML
;
A
#
# COMPACT_ATOMS: atom_id res chain seq x y z
N MET A 1 -29.95 3.33 3.78
CA MET A 1 -29.71 3.96 5.09
C MET A 1 -28.54 3.31 5.84
N GLY A 2 -28.49 1.98 5.98
CA GLY A 2 -27.45 1.30 6.80
C GLY A 2 -25.98 1.51 6.41
N GLU A 3 -25.66 1.77 5.13
CA GLU A 3 -24.28 2.06 4.70
C GLU A 3 -23.80 3.43 5.18
N ALA A 4 -24.61 4.48 4.98
CA ALA A 4 -24.31 5.83 5.45
C ALA A 4 -24.24 5.93 6.98
N GLU A 5 -25.09 5.20 7.70
CA GLU A 5 -25.07 5.15 9.17
C GLU A 5 -23.82 4.43 9.69
N ARG A 6 -23.40 3.33 9.04
CA ARG A 6 -22.14 2.64 9.38
C ARG A 6 -20.94 3.58 9.21
N GLN A 7 -20.85 4.28 8.07
CA GLN A 7 -19.75 5.22 7.80
C GLN A 7 -19.75 6.40 8.77
N LEU A 8 -20.93 6.94 9.12
CA LEU A 8 -21.02 8.02 10.11
C LEU A 8 -20.54 7.56 11.49
N ASN A 9 -20.84 6.32 11.89
CA ASN A 9 -20.38 5.76 13.15
C ASN A 9 -18.86 5.51 13.17
N GLU A 10 -18.29 5.02 12.06
CA GLU A 10 -16.83 4.89 11.89
C GLU A 10 -16.14 6.25 12.07
N LEU A 11 -16.66 7.31 11.44
CA LEU A 11 -16.11 8.67 11.55
C LEU A 11 -16.24 9.29 12.95
N ARG A 12 -17.21 8.84 13.78
CA ARG A 12 -17.38 9.35 15.16
C ARG A 12 -16.36 8.83 16.15
N GLN A 13 -15.77 7.66 15.90
CA GLN A 13 -14.81 7.03 16.80
C GLN A 13 -13.41 7.66 16.71
N TRP A 14 -13.22 8.63 15.83
CA TRP A 14 -11.91 9.18 15.49
C TRP A 14 -11.55 10.41 16.36
N GLN A 15 -10.39 10.39 17.00
CA GLN A 15 -9.85 11.49 17.82
C GLN A 15 -8.49 11.95 17.28
N MET A 16 -8.43 13.23 16.87
CA MET A 16 -7.28 13.85 16.18
C MET A 16 -6.05 14.09 17.06
N ASP A 17 -6.26 14.35 18.34
CA ASP A 17 -5.18 14.80 19.23
C ASP A 17 -4.15 13.68 19.50
N ASP A 18 -4.53 12.42 19.30
CA ASP A 18 -3.68 11.26 19.54
C ASP A 18 -2.62 11.06 18.43
N ALA A 19 -3.01 11.14 17.15
CA ALA A 19 -2.11 10.87 16.02
C ALA A 19 -0.97 11.90 15.87
N VAL A 20 -1.25 13.19 16.11
CA VAL A 20 -0.23 14.25 16.04
C VAL A 20 0.75 14.14 17.22
N ALA A 21 0.25 13.89 18.43
CA ALA A 21 1.07 13.71 19.61
C ALA A 21 1.98 12.46 19.49
N GLN A 22 1.44 11.36 18.95
CA GLN A 22 2.22 10.15 18.66
C GLN A 22 3.37 10.44 17.68
N LEU A 23 3.13 11.26 16.66
CA LEU A 23 4.14 11.62 15.66
C LEU A 23 5.24 12.51 16.26
N GLU A 24 4.89 13.46 17.12
CA GLU A 24 5.86 14.30 17.82
C GLU A 24 6.78 13.45 18.70
N HIS A 25 6.20 12.55 19.51
CA HIS A 25 6.98 11.63 20.34
C HIS A 25 7.83 10.65 19.51
N LEU A 26 7.36 10.26 18.32
CA LEU A 26 8.14 9.42 17.43
C LEU A 26 9.32 10.18 16.82
N ASN A 27 9.13 11.41 16.36
CA ASN A 27 10.21 12.22 15.81
C ASN A 27 11.32 12.48 16.83
N GLU A 28 10.95 12.71 18.10
CA GLU A 28 11.92 12.79 19.20
C GLU A 28 12.71 11.50 19.37
N ARG A 29 12.07 10.33 19.24
CA ARG A 29 12.75 9.03 19.31
C ARG A 29 13.63 8.77 18.09
N LEU A 30 13.22 9.17 16.89
CA LEU A 30 14.01 9.02 15.66
C LEU A 30 15.33 9.80 15.70
N ALA A 31 15.43 10.84 16.54
CA ALA A 31 16.66 11.58 16.77
C ALA A 31 17.72 10.79 17.59
N LEU A 32 17.36 9.64 18.16
CA LEU A 32 18.28 8.73 18.85
C LEU A 32 18.93 7.77 17.84
N GLU A 33 20.22 7.47 18.02
CA GLU A 33 20.94 6.48 17.20
C GLU A 33 20.21 5.11 17.21
N ASP A 34 20.13 4.47 16.04
CA ASP A 34 19.47 3.16 15.81
C ASP A 34 17.96 3.08 16.11
N ALA A 35 17.28 4.21 16.32
CA ALA A 35 15.84 4.20 16.63
C ALA A 35 14.94 3.89 15.43
N TYR A 36 15.36 4.24 14.22
CA TYR A 36 14.54 4.07 13.01
C TYR A 36 14.40 2.60 12.62
N TYR A 37 15.52 1.88 12.47
CA TYR A 37 15.52 0.48 12.05
C TYR A 37 16.52 -0.35 12.85
N ARG A 38 16.00 -1.25 13.67
CA ARG A 38 16.79 -2.15 14.53
C ARG A 38 17.13 -3.44 13.79
N ALA A 39 18.19 -3.40 12.99
CA ALA A 39 18.57 -4.50 12.09
C ALA A 39 18.77 -5.84 12.80
N GLU A 40 19.34 -5.85 14.01
CA GLU A 40 19.57 -7.07 14.79
C GLU A 40 18.25 -7.72 15.25
N GLU A 41 17.35 -6.92 15.83
CA GLU A 41 16.03 -7.38 16.28
C GLU A 41 15.21 -7.90 15.10
N ASP A 42 15.24 -7.18 13.97
CA ASP A 42 14.53 -7.61 12.77
C ASP A 42 15.11 -8.90 12.19
N ARG A 43 16.45 -9.07 12.19
CA ARG A 43 17.07 -10.32 11.73
C ARG A 43 16.59 -11.52 12.55
N GLN A 44 16.56 -11.40 13.88
CA GLN A 44 16.08 -12.47 14.76
C GLN A 44 14.58 -12.72 14.58
N ALA A 45 13.78 -11.66 14.39
CA ALA A 45 12.36 -11.79 14.09
C ALA A 45 12.12 -12.52 12.76
N ARG A 46 12.89 -12.19 11.72
CA ARG A 46 12.88 -12.85 10.41
C ARG A 46 13.23 -14.33 10.54
N GLU A 47 14.34 -14.66 11.21
CA GLU A 47 14.74 -16.06 11.45
C GLU A 47 13.62 -16.85 12.14
N ARG A 48 13.03 -16.30 13.21
CA ARG A 48 11.90 -16.94 13.90
C ARG A 48 10.64 -17.07 13.03
N TYR A 49 10.39 -16.12 12.15
CA TYR A 49 9.22 -16.12 11.27
C TYR A 49 9.33 -17.20 10.19
N TYR A 50 10.51 -17.39 9.59
CA TYR A 50 10.72 -18.33 8.49
C TYR A 50 11.29 -19.70 8.92
N ARG A 51 11.58 -19.93 10.21
CA ARG A 51 12.28 -21.14 10.72
C ARG A 51 11.72 -22.50 10.26
N TYR A 52 10.44 -22.57 9.90
CA TYR A 52 9.78 -23.82 9.47
C TYR A 52 9.41 -23.83 7.99
N VAL A 53 9.85 -22.83 7.22
CA VAL A 53 9.57 -22.73 5.78
C VAL A 53 10.87 -22.99 5.03
N PRO A 54 11.02 -24.17 4.41
CA PRO A 54 12.24 -24.49 3.72
C PRO A 54 12.46 -23.57 2.53
N PHE A 55 13.73 -23.24 2.30
CA PHE A 55 14.17 -22.35 1.25
C PHE A 55 14.45 -23.08 -0.06
N ASP A 56 14.30 -24.40 -0.10
CA ASP A 56 14.53 -25.29 -1.23
C ASP A 56 13.23 -25.72 -1.93
N GLY A 57 13.37 -26.38 -3.07
CA GLY A 57 12.23 -26.88 -3.88
C GLY A 57 12.02 -26.12 -5.19
N ASP A 58 11.16 -26.68 -6.02
CA ASP A 58 10.74 -26.05 -7.27
C ASP A 58 9.88 -24.80 -7.00
N GLY A 59 9.74 -23.96 -8.03
CA GLY A 59 9.09 -22.66 -7.89
C GLY A 59 7.60 -22.71 -7.51
N LEU A 60 6.89 -23.80 -7.84
CA LEU A 60 5.48 -23.97 -7.45
C LEU A 60 5.38 -24.40 -5.98
N MET A 61 6.27 -25.27 -5.52
CA MET A 61 6.35 -25.66 -4.12
C MET A 61 6.71 -24.45 -3.23
N LEU A 62 7.66 -23.61 -3.67
CA LEU A 62 7.97 -22.35 -3.01
C LEU A 62 6.75 -21.43 -2.97
N PHE A 63 6.02 -21.29 -4.07
CA PHE A 63 4.78 -20.52 -4.10
C PHE A 63 3.79 -20.98 -3.02
N VAL A 64 3.49 -22.28 -2.94
CA VAL A 64 2.52 -22.84 -1.97
C VAL A 64 2.96 -22.57 -0.54
N ARG A 65 4.22 -22.89 -0.19
CA ARG A 65 4.75 -22.74 1.17
C ARG A 65 4.72 -21.29 1.65
N TYR A 66 5.18 -20.36 0.80
CA TYR A 66 5.21 -18.95 1.13
C TYR A 66 3.81 -18.32 1.11
N HIS A 67 2.92 -18.76 0.22
CA HIS A 67 1.51 -18.36 0.25
C HIS A 67 0.86 -18.75 1.58
N GLU A 68 1.00 -20.02 1.98
CA GLU A 68 0.47 -20.53 3.25
C GLU A 68 1.02 -19.75 4.44
N LEU A 69 2.35 -19.54 4.48
CA LEU A 69 3.02 -18.78 5.53
C LEU A 69 2.38 -17.40 5.70
N VAL A 70 2.44 -16.57 4.65
CA VAL A 70 1.97 -15.18 4.71
C VAL A 70 0.44 -15.13 4.93
N ALA A 71 -0.31 -16.09 4.40
CA ALA A 71 -1.74 -16.18 4.64
C ALA A 71 -2.09 -16.49 6.10
N HIS A 72 -1.38 -17.43 6.72
CA HIS A 72 -1.68 -17.85 8.08
C HIS A 72 -1.15 -16.87 9.14
N THR A 73 -0.09 -16.12 8.85
CA THR A 73 0.51 -15.15 9.78
C THR A 73 -0.14 -13.78 9.72
N HIS A 74 -0.95 -13.47 8.71
CA HIS A 74 -1.73 -12.24 8.65
C HIS A 74 -2.90 -12.33 9.66
N LYS A 75 -2.56 -12.16 10.94
CA LYS A 75 -3.45 -12.33 12.10
C LYS A 75 -4.32 -11.10 12.33
N ARG A 76 -3.74 -9.90 12.25
CA ARG A 76 -4.45 -8.64 12.48
C ARG A 76 -4.82 -8.02 11.14
N ARG A 77 -6.05 -8.26 10.71
CA ARG A 77 -6.62 -7.78 9.44
C ARG A 77 -7.31 -6.45 9.68
N LEU A 78 -6.52 -5.38 9.63
CA LEU A 78 -6.98 -4.04 9.94
C LEU A 78 -7.87 -3.48 8.82
N PRO A 79 -8.97 -2.79 9.14
CA PRO A 79 -9.73 -2.02 8.15
C PRO A 79 -8.88 -0.92 7.51
N TYR A 80 -9.12 -0.60 6.24
CA TYR A 80 -8.33 0.40 5.50
C TYR A 80 -8.16 1.74 6.20
N PHE A 81 -9.24 2.31 6.75
CA PHE A 81 -9.15 3.62 7.41
C PHE A 81 -8.15 3.57 8.58
N PHE A 82 -8.22 2.51 9.39
CA PHE A 82 -7.34 2.32 10.53
C PHE A 82 -5.89 2.06 10.11
N SER A 83 -5.66 1.22 9.10
CA SER A 83 -4.30 0.99 8.57
C SER A 83 -3.64 2.29 8.10
N LYS A 84 -4.38 3.12 7.35
CA LYS A 84 -3.89 4.38 6.81
C LYS A 84 -3.62 5.39 7.92
N ASP A 85 -4.61 5.62 8.77
CA ASP A 85 -4.60 6.75 9.69
C ASP A 85 -3.67 6.53 10.88
N GLU A 86 -3.64 5.29 11.40
CA GLU A 86 -2.90 4.99 12.63
C GLU A 86 -1.46 4.55 12.37
N TYR A 87 -1.18 3.99 11.19
CA TYR A 87 0.13 3.35 10.94
C TYR A 87 0.85 3.84 9.70
N LEU A 88 0.14 4.10 8.59
CA LEU A 88 0.81 4.39 7.33
C LEU A 88 1.68 5.64 7.43
N TYR A 89 1.09 6.79 7.79
CA TYR A 89 1.83 8.06 7.81
C TYR A 89 2.65 8.27 9.08
N THR A 90 2.29 7.58 10.16
CA THR A 90 2.85 7.77 11.49
C THR A 90 4.03 6.87 11.76
N TRP A 91 4.19 5.75 11.05
CA TRP A 91 5.30 4.83 11.31
C TRP A 91 5.79 4.07 10.08
N VAL A 92 4.86 3.47 9.36
CA VAL A 92 5.15 2.46 8.34
C VAL A 92 5.80 3.11 7.12
N ASP A 93 5.28 4.22 6.59
CA ASP A 93 5.86 4.91 5.42
C ASP A 93 6.92 5.98 5.79
N LEU A 94 7.24 6.14 7.08
CA LEU A 94 8.25 7.09 7.52
C LEU A 94 9.63 6.72 7.02
N GLN A 95 10.41 7.74 6.70
CA GLN A 95 11.80 7.71 6.30
C GLN A 95 12.70 7.95 7.52
N PRO A 96 14.02 7.66 7.42
CA PRO A 96 14.96 7.89 8.51
C PRO A 96 15.00 9.34 9.01
N ASP A 97 14.65 10.31 8.15
CA ASP A 97 14.64 11.74 8.47
C ASP A 97 13.29 12.23 9.05
N GLY A 98 12.40 11.32 9.43
CA GLY A 98 11.09 11.61 10.02
C GLY A 98 10.04 12.10 9.01
N THR A 99 10.34 12.09 7.71
CA THR A 99 9.37 12.46 6.66
C THR A 99 8.75 11.25 5.99
N VAL A 100 7.78 11.48 5.12
CA VAL A 100 7.30 10.47 4.17
C VAL A 100 7.70 10.85 2.75
N ARG A 101 7.73 9.87 1.85
CA ARG A 101 8.03 10.08 0.44
C ARG A 101 6.93 9.50 -0.42
N SER A 102 6.54 10.22 -1.46
CA SER A 102 5.62 9.70 -2.46
C SER A 102 6.24 8.52 -3.21
N LEU A 103 5.50 7.42 -3.34
CA LEU A 103 5.98 6.21 -4.00
C LEU A 103 6.47 6.46 -5.43
N TYR A 104 5.74 7.24 -6.22
CA TYR A 104 6.01 7.38 -7.65
C TYR A 104 6.88 8.58 -8.03
N SER A 105 7.05 9.55 -7.13
CA SER A 105 7.89 10.73 -7.38
C SER A 105 9.10 10.89 -6.47
N GLY A 106 9.15 10.13 -5.37
CA GLY A 106 10.17 10.31 -4.34
C GLY A 106 10.09 11.65 -3.59
N GLU A 107 9.11 12.50 -3.91
CA GLU A 107 8.95 13.82 -3.31
C GLU A 107 8.69 13.67 -1.81
N ARG A 108 9.46 14.43 -1.05
CA ARG A 108 9.43 14.47 0.40
C ARG A 108 8.24 15.28 0.89
N LYS A 109 7.52 14.78 1.89
CA LYS A 109 6.41 15.50 2.52
C LYS A 109 6.44 15.32 4.04
N ASP A 110 6.00 16.36 4.75
CA ASP A 110 5.77 16.29 6.18
C ASP A 110 4.53 15.42 6.47
N PRO A 111 4.66 14.31 7.23
CA PRO A 111 3.53 13.46 7.59
C PRO A 111 2.45 14.20 8.39
N LYS A 112 2.80 15.21 9.20
CA LYS A 112 1.81 16.01 9.95
C LYS A 112 0.85 16.72 8.99
N THR A 113 1.36 17.20 7.86
CA THR A 113 0.53 17.82 6.82
C THR A 113 -0.48 16.83 6.22
N LEU A 114 -0.08 15.57 6.00
CA LEU A 114 -1.00 14.54 5.48
C LEU A 114 -2.08 14.17 6.49
N ILE A 115 -1.71 14.00 7.76
CA ILE A 115 -2.64 13.71 8.84
C ILE A 115 -3.69 14.82 8.93
N VAL A 116 -3.28 16.09 8.97
CA VAL A 116 -4.19 17.24 9.02
C VAL A 116 -5.11 17.28 7.80
N GLN A 117 -4.59 17.05 6.58
CA GLN A 117 -5.40 17.00 5.35
C GLN A 117 -6.46 15.89 5.37
N ASP A 118 -6.11 14.70 5.89
CA ASP A 118 -7.06 13.60 5.99
C ASP A 118 -8.12 13.87 7.07
N VAL A 119 -7.77 14.56 8.15
CA VAL A 119 -8.74 15.04 9.15
C VAL A 119 -9.74 16.02 8.58
N GLU A 120 -9.27 17.01 7.81
CA GLU A 120 -10.17 17.95 7.14
C GLU A 120 -11.10 17.22 6.17
N THR A 121 -10.56 16.27 5.40
CA THR A 121 -11.33 15.40 4.51
C THR A 121 -12.40 14.61 5.27
N MET A 122 -12.06 14.04 6.42
CA MET A 122 -12.99 13.34 7.31
C MET A 122 -14.11 14.26 7.83
N LYS A 123 -13.77 15.44 8.33
CA LYS A 123 -14.75 16.43 8.83
C LYS A 123 -15.76 16.79 7.74
N ARG A 124 -15.29 17.06 6.52
CA ARG A 124 -16.16 17.36 5.37
C ARG A 124 -17.06 16.18 5.01
N ARG A 125 -16.53 14.96 4.95
CA ARG A 125 -17.33 13.74 4.74
C ARG A 125 -18.39 13.56 5.81
N TYR A 126 -18.02 13.73 7.08
CA TYR A 126 -18.94 13.59 8.21
C TYR A 126 -20.12 14.56 8.09
N ASP A 127 -19.84 15.82 7.79
CA ASP A 127 -20.87 16.85 7.62
C ASP A 127 -21.80 16.53 6.44
N GLU A 128 -21.26 16.09 5.30
CA GLU A 128 -22.06 15.71 4.13
C GLU A 128 -22.92 14.47 4.39
N PHE A 129 -22.38 13.43 5.05
CA PHE A 129 -23.18 12.25 5.44
C PHE A 129 -24.27 12.61 6.43
N ARG A 130 -23.96 13.45 7.43
CA ARG A 130 -24.93 13.93 8.40
C ARG A 130 -26.06 14.72 7.72
N GLN A 131 -25.74 15.57 6.74
CA GLN A 131 -26.73 16.28 5.95
C GLN A 131 -27.54 15.34 5.06
N LEU A 132 -26.92 14.35 4.43
CA LEU A 132 -27.57 13.34 3.60
C LEU A 132 -28.60 12.55 4.42
N LEU A 133 -28.22 12.06 5.59
CA LEU A 133 -29.11 11.32 6.50
C LEU A 133 -30.28 12.19 6.99
N LYS A 134 -30.06 13.48 7.30
CA LYS A 134 -31.14 14.41 7.62
C LYS A 134 -32.14 14.55 6.47
N LYS A 135 -31.66 14.71 5.22
CA LYS A 135 -32.52 14.85 4.04
C LYS A 135 -33.25 13.55 3.69
N ALA A 136 -32.59 12.40 3.84
CA ALA A 136 -33.18 11.08 3.58
C ALA A 136 -34.36 10.75 4.52
N LYS A 137 -34.35 11.27 5.75
CA LYS A 137 -35.50 11.17 6.67
C LYS A 137 -36.77 11.90 6.15
N HIS A 138 -36.64 12.79 5.17
CA HIS A 138 -37.73 13.59 4.61
C HIS A 138 -38.15 13.16 3.19
N GLY A 139 -37.68 12.01 2.68
CA GLY A 139 -38.12 11.44 1.41
C GLY A 139 -37.15 10.42 0.80
N PRO A 140 -37.61 9.55 -0.12
CA PRO A 140 -36.82 8.48 -0.73
C PRO A 140 -35.88 9.04 -1.82
N GLY A 141 -34.89 9.83 -1.42
CA GLY A 141 -33.77 10.16 -2.30
C GLY A 141 -32.86 8.95 -2.50
N ASP A 142 -32.12 8.91 -3.61
CA ASP A 142 -31.10 7.87 -3.85
C ASP A 142 -29.88 8.09 -2.92
N VAL A 143 -30.05 7.69 -1.67
CA VAL A 143 -29.02 7.77 -0.62
C VAL A 143 -27.77 7.03 -1.06
N ARG A 144 -27.92 5.91 -1.77
CA ARG A 144 -26.80 5.05 -2.15
C ARG A 144 -25.91 5.73 -3.18
N GLU A 145 -26.50 6.32 -4.22
CA GLU A 145 -25.72 7.05 -5.22
C GLU A 145 -25.07 8.30 -4.64
N ARG A 146 -25.78 9.01 -3.75
CA ARG A 146 -25.19 10.16 -3.04
C ARG A 146 -24.05 9.78 -2.12
N VAL A 147 -24.13 8.64 -1.42
CA VAL A 147 -23.00 8.12 -0.62
C VAL A 147 -21.78 7.95 -1.51
N LYS A 148 -21.89 7.24 -2.64
CA LYS A 148 -20.77 7.04 -3.58
C LYS A 148 -20.18 8.36 -4.08
N THR A 149 -21.03 9.35 -4.37
CA THR A 149 -20.56 10.69 -4.79
C THR A 149 -19.74 11.37 -3.70
N ILE A 150 -20.22 11.37 -2.44
CA ILE A 150 -19.49 11.94 -1.30
C ILE A 150 -18.14 11.23 -1.13
N GLU A 151 -18.10 9.90 -1.22
CA GLU A 151 -16.85 9.12 -1.12
C GLU A 151 -15.86 9.44 -2.24
N LYS A 152 -16.36 9.63 -3.46
CA LYS A 152 -15.53 9.96 -4.62
C LYS A 152 -14.98 11.39 -4.53
N GLN A 153 -15.79 12.33 -4.06
CA GLN A 153 -15.42 13.73 -3.91
C GLN A 153 -14.38 13.94 -2.81
N TRP A 154 -14.50 13.20 -1.70
CA TRP A 154 -13.62 13.29 -0.54
C TRP A 154 -12.80 12.02 -0.35
N LYS A 155 -12.08 11.63 -1.41
CA LYS A 155 -11.26 10.42 -1.40
C LYS A 155 -9.97 10.68 -0.61
N PHE A 156 -9.66 9.80 0.35
CA PHE A 156 -8.34 9.79 0.98
C PHE A 156 -7.27 9.37 -0.03
N ASN A 157 -6.11 10.02 0.04
CA ASN A 157 -5.04 9.76 -0.89
C ASN A 157 -3.93 8.89 -0.27
N ALA A 158 -4.14 7.58 -0.35
CA ALA A 158 -3.08 6.58 -0.24
C ALA A 158 -3.02 5.78 -1.54
N GLU A 159 -1.83 5.35 -1.92
CA GLU A 159 -1.61 4.51 -3.08
C GLU A 159 -1.82 3.05 -2.71
N HIS A 160 -2.75 2.39 -3.38
CA HIS A 160 -2.82 0.93 -3.40
C HIS A 160 -2.03 0.43 -4.61
N VAL A 161 -0.83 -0.11 -4.40
CA VAL A 161 0.02 -0.59 -5.50
C VAL A 161 -0.70 -1.63 -6.37
N VAL A 162 -1.59 -2.44 -5.80
CA VAL A 162 -2.59 -3.16 -6.60
C VAL A 162 -3.87 -2.33 -6.61
N PRO A 163 -4.38 -1.87 -7.78
CA PRO A 163 -5.55 -0.99 -7.80
C PRO A 163 -6.76 -1.64 -7.12
N GLN A 164 -7.47 -0.87 -6.28
CA GLN A 164 -8.66 -1.37 -5.58
C GLN A 164 -9.73 -1.93 -6.53
N SER A 165 -9.86 -1.34 -7.72
CA SER A 165 -10.81 -1.80 -8.75
C SER A 165 -10.50 -3.21 -9.26
N TRP A 166 -9.27 -3.71 -9.11
CA TRP A 166 -8.88 -5.04 -9.58
C TRP A 166 -9.35 -6.17 -8.67
N PHE A 167 -9.67 -5.88 -7.40
CA PHE A 167 -10.11 -6.87 -6.40
C PHE A 167 -11.43 -6.50 -5.71
N GLY A 168 -12.11 -5.46 -6.22
CA GLY A 168 -13.40 -4.98 -5.71
C GLY A 168 -13.31 -4.23 -4.38
N ALA A 169 -12.16 -3.63 -4.06
CA ALA A 169 -11.90 -2.89 -2.82
C ALA A 169 -12.25 -3.67 -1.53
N ARG A 170 -12.19 -5.01 -1.59
CA ARG A 170 -12.60 -5.88 -0.48
C ARG A 170 -11.54 -5.92 0.61
N GLU A 171 -11.99 -5.96 1.86
CA GLU A 171 -11.14 -6.31 2.99
C GLU A 171 -10.85 -7.83 3.01
N PRO A 172 -9.69 -8.28 3.54
CA PRO A 172 -8.64 -7.49 4.20
C PRO A 172 -7.62 -6.86 3.24
N MET A 173 -7.76 -7.07 1.93
CA MET A 173 -6.78 -6.61 0.94
C MET A 173 -6.68 -5.08 0.96
N LYS A 174 -7.80 -4.37 1.03
CA LYS A 174 -7.81 -2.91 1.00
C LYS A 174 -7.00 -2.28 2.15
N GLY A 175 -7.01 -2.88 3.34
CA GLY A 175 -6.25 -2.42 4.51
C GLY A 175 -4.87 -3.06 4.71
N ASP A 176 -4.38 -3.91 3.80
CA ASP A 176 -3.07 -4.55 3.96
C ASP A 176 -1.92 -3.57 3.66
N LEU A 177 -1.14 -3.21 4.69
CA LEU A 177 -0.07 -2.19 4.60
C LEU A 177 1.04 -2.56 3.62
N HIS A 178 1.25 -3.84 3.31
CA HIS A 178 2.29 -4.27 2.37
C HIS A 178 2.10 -3.78 0.94
N HIS A 179 0.91 -3.26 0.59
CA HIS A 179 0.69 -2.59 -0.71
C HIS A 179 0.04 -1.20 -0.59
N LEU A 180 0.07 -0.61 0.60
CA LEU A 180 -0.37 0.77 0.87
C LEU A 180 0.83 1.69 1.03
N PHE A 181 0.86 2.80 0.29
CA PHE A 181 1.97 3.77 0.34
C PHE A 181 1.47 5.22 0.32
N VAL A 182 2.29 6.13 0.83
CA VAL A 182 2.13 7.56 0.58
C VAL A 182 2.37 7.82 -0.90
N CYS A 183 1.53 8.66 -1.48
CA CYS A 183 1.67 9.12 -2.84
C CYS A 183 1.06 10.52 -2.92
N GLN A 184 1.42 11.33 -3.91
CA GLN A 184 0.70 12.58 -4.14
C GLN A 184 -0.60 12.34 -4.91
N PRO A 185 -1.65 13.14 -4.69
CA PRO A 185 -2.93 13.00 -5.40
C PRO A 185 -2.78 13.02 -6.92
N GLU A 186 -1.87 13.84 -7.44
CA GLU A 186 -1.60 13.98 -8.87
C GLU A 186 -1.00 12.69 -9.44
N CYS A 187 0.01 12.13 -8.76
CA CYS A 187 0.64 10.87 -9.19
C CYS A 187 -0.31 9.68 -9.08
N ASN A 188 -1.11 9.59 -8.01
CA ASN A 188 -2.13 8.55 -7.84
C ASN A 188 -3.21 8.65 -8.94
N THR A 189 -3.61 9.88 -9.29
CA THR A 189 -4.56 10.14 -10.39
C THR A 189 -3.98 9.73 -11.74
N LEU A 190 -2.72 10.11 -12.02
CA LEU A 190 -2.01 9.75 -13.25
C LEU A 190 -1.87 8.23 -13.40
N ARG A 191 -1.50 7.56 -12.31
CA ARG A 191 -1.36 6.10 -12.25
C ARG A 191 -2.69 5.38 -12.51
N SER A 192 -3.80 5.94 -12.05
CA SER A 192 -5.16 5.40 -12.26
C SER A 192 -5.29 3.93 -11.80
N ASN A 193 -5.77 3.04 -12.66
CA ASN A 193 -5.77 1.59 -12.45
C ASN A 193 -4.93 0.86 -13.50
N PHE A 194 -3.94 1.55 -14.07
CA PHE A 194 -3.14 1.02 -15.16
C PHE A 194 -2.15 -0.04 -14.67
N PRO A 195 -1.99 -1.17 -15.39
CA PRO A 195 -0.88 -2.08 -15.19
C PRO A 195 0.46 -1.39 -15.45
N TYR A 196 1.50 -1.88 -14.79
CA TYR A 196 2.85 -1.38 -14.96
C TYR A 196 3.45 -1.80 -16.31
N ALA A 197 4.29 -0.94 -16.88
CA ALA A 197 5.09 -1.19 -18.08
C ALA A 197 6.41 -0.39 -18.01
N ASP A 198 7.38 -0.75 -18.85
CA ASP A 198 8.45 0.16 -19.28
C ASP A 198 8.10 0.68 -20.68
N PHE A 199 8.44 1.93 -20.97
CA PHE A 199 8.26 2.56 -22.26
C PHE A 199 9.62 2.80 -22.92
N PRO A 200 9.84 2.38 -24.19
CA PRO A 200 11.13 2.58 -24.86
C PRO A 200 11.57 4.05 -25.02
N PHE A 201 10.63 4.99 -24.86
CA PHE A 201 10.88 6.43 -24.98
C PHE A 201 11.02 7.14 -23.62
N TYR A 202 10.99 6.39 -22.51
CA TYR A 202 11.09 6.93 -21.16
C TYR A 202 12.08 6.09 -20.35
N ASN A 203 13.08 6.74 -19.76
CA ASN A 203 14.09 6.13 -18.92
C ASN A 203 14.36 7.07 -17.73
N PRO A 204 13.53 7.03 -16.68
CA PRO A 204 13.65 7.96 -15.55
C PRO A 204 14.96 7.84 -14.78
N GLU A 205 15.70 6.74 -14.97
CA GLU A 205 17.02 6.53 -14.40
C GLU A 205 18.14 7.26 -15.16
N ASP A 206 17.88 7.76 -16.37
CA ASP A 206 18.83 8.56 -17.15
C ASP A 206 18.82 10.03 -16.70
N PRO A 207 19.97 10.61 -16.27
CA PRO A 207 20.07 12.03 -16.00
C PRO A 207 19.70 12.94 -17.19
N GLY A 208 19.73 12.42 -18.42
CA GLY A 208 19.34 13.09 -19.66
C GLY A 208 17.87 12.94 -20.04
N GLU A 209 17.03 12.30 -19.22
CA GLU A 209 15.60 12.14 -19.48
C GLU A 209 14.91 13.50 -19.67
N GLN A 210 14.15 13.61 -20.77
CA GLN A 210 13.49 14.85 -21.20
C GLN A 210 12.09 14.99 -20.58
N ILE A 211 11.44 13.88 -20.25
CA ILE A 211 10.13 13.84 -19.62
C ILE A 211 10.31 13.98 -18.10
N GLN A 212 10.21 15.21 -17.60
CA GLN A 212 10.33 15.55 -16.18
C GLN A 212 8.96 15.89 -15.59
N ASN A 213 8.14 14.87 -15.37
CA ASN A 213 6.78 15.06 -14.84
C ASN A 213 6.64 14.68 -13.35
N ARG A 214 7.75 14.27 -12.72
CA ARG A 214 7.92 13.84 -11.33
C ARG A 214 7.23 12.52 -11.00
N CYS A 215 6.11 12.17 -11.61
CA CYS A 215 5.30 11.01 -11.21
C CYS A 215 5.60 9.74 -12.02
N GLY A 216 6.10 9.87 -13.24
CA GLY A 216 6.14 8.79 -14.23
C GLY A 216 5.22 9.03 -15.42
N VAL A 217 5.22 8.13 -16.39
CA VAL A 217 4.46 8.26 -17.63
C VAL A 217 3.24 7.34 -17.60
N ALA A 218 2.08 7.86 -18.01
CA ALA A 218 0.92 7.05 -18.35
C ALA A 218 0.69 7.09 -19.87
N HIS A 219 0.74 5.93 -20.54
CA HIS A 219 0.60 5.84 -21.98
C HIS A 219 -0.11 4.55 -22.40
N ASN A 220 -1.08 4.65 -23.32
CA ASN A 220 -1.87 3.52 -23.84
C ASN A 220 -2.50 2.61 -22.77
N GLY A 221 -2.88 3.18 -21.63
CA GLY A 221 -3.48 2.43 -20.53
C GLY A 221 -2.49 1.61 -19.69
N TYR A 222 -1.20 1.94 -19.76
CA TYR A 222 -0.12 1.45 -18.91
C TYR A 222 0.55 2.60 -18.17
N PHE A 223 1.30 2.29 -17.12
CA PHE A 223 2.01 3.26 -16.30
C PHE A 223 3.45 2.82 -16.00
N GLU A 224 4.40 3.72 -16.18
CA GLU A 224 5.79 3.56 -15.76
C GLU A 224 6.10 4.65 -14.72
N PRO A 225 6.40 4.30 -13.46
CA PRO A 225 6.67 5.29 -12.45
C PRO A 225 8.08 5.88 -12.59
N GLU A 226 8.25 7.16 -12.22
CA GLU A 226 9.56 7.83 -12.19
C GLU A 226 10.41 7.33 -11.03
N TYR A 227 9.77 7.09 -9.87
CA TYR A 227 10.39 6.56 -8.66
C TYR A 227 9.68 5.29 -8.18
N GLY A 228 10.37 4.49 -7.37
CA GLY A 228 9.72 3.40 -6.62
C GLY A 228 9.39 2.14 -7.43
N LYS A 229 9.98 1.94 -8.62
CA LYS A 229 9.81 0.72 -9.44
C LYS A 229 10.03 -0.57 -8.63
N GLY A 230 11.14 -0.67 -7.89
CA GLY A 230 11.45 -1.83 -7.03
C GLY A 230 10.43 -2.07 -5.92
N THR A 231 10.07 -1.01 -5.19
CA THR A 231 9.10 -1.07 -4.09
C THR A 231 7.72 -1.49 -4.59
N ALA A 232 7.26 -0.90 -5.70
CA ALA A 232 6.01 -1.26 -6.35
C ALA A 232 6.04 -2.73 -6.84
N ALA A 233 7.15 -3.16 -7.42
CA ALA A 233 7.32 -4.54 -7.86
C ALA A 233 7.21 -5.55 -6.70
N ARG A 234 7.90 -5.32 -5.58
CA ARG A 234 7.83 -6.18 -4.40
C ARG A 234 6.45 -6.22 -3.75
N ALA A 235 5.75 -5.08 -3.71
CA ALA A 235 4.38 -5.02 -3.21
C ALA A 235 3.39 -5.77 -4.14
N MET A 236 3.54 -5.64 -5.46
CA MET A 236 2.78 -6.43 -6.44
C MET A 236 3.04 -7.94 -6.27
N LEU A 237 4.30 -8.37 -6.25
CA LEU A 237 4.69 -9.76 -6.08
C LEU A 237 4.16 -10.34 -4.77
N TYR A 238 4.27 -9.58 -3.66
CA TYR A 238 3.67 -9.94 -2.38
C TYR A 238 2.15 -10.14 -2.50
N PHE A 239 1.43 -9.21 -3.14
CA PHE A 239 -0.01 -9.32 -3.23
C PHE A 239 -0.44 -10.54 -4.05
N LEU A 240 0.27 -10.85 -5.13
CA LEU A 240 0.02 -12.04 -5.95
C LEU A 240 0.28 -13.33 -5.16
N LEU A 241 1.31 -13.32 -4.31
CA LEU A 241 1.63 -14.43 -3.41
C LEU A 241 0.58 -14.57 -2.31
N ARG A 242 0.17 -13.49 -1.67
CA ARG A 242 -0.75 -13.49 -0.53
C ARG A 242 -2.20 -13.71 -0.96
N TYR A 243 -2.62 -13.16 -2.09
CA TYR A 243 -4.01 -13.13 -2.57
C TYR A 243 -4.15 -13.65 -4.02
N PRO A 244 -3.71 -14.88 -4.33
CA PRO A 244 -3.58 -15.36 -5.71
C PRO A 244 -4.86 -15.38 -6.56
N LYS A 245 -6.01 -15.45 -5.88
CA LYS A 245 -7.34 -15.52 -6.51
C LYS A 245 -8.15 -14.22 -6.39
N ALA A 246 -7.55 -13.16 -5.85
CA ALA A 246 -8.29 -11.93 -5.55
C ALA A 246 -8.49 -11.01 -6.75
N ILE A 247 -7.46 -10.90 -7.60
CA ILE A 247 -7.48 -10.03 -8.78
C ILE A 247 -8.37 -10.66 -9.84
N GLU A 248 -9.30 -9.88 -10.39
CA GLU A 248 -10.16 -10.33 -11.47
C GLU A 248 -9.34 -10.79 -12.69
N LYS A 249 -9.82 -11.85 -13.36
CA LYS A 249 -9.08 -12.53 -14.44
C LYS A 249 -8.71 -11.60 -15.60
N SER A 250 -9.50 -10.56 -15.87
CA SER A 250 -9.25 -9.56 -16.92
C SER A 250 -8.02 -8.70 -16.62
N PHE A 251 -7.85 -8.25 -15.37
CA PHE A 251 -6.69 -7.48 -14.93
C PHE A 251 -5.46 -8.36 -14.73
N ARG A 252 -5.64 -9.57 -14.16
CA ARG A 252 -4.53 -10.50 -13.90
C ARG A 252 -3.73 -10.86 -15.15
N ARG A 253 -4.38 -10.96 -16.32
CA ARG A 253 -3.72 -11.22 -17.61
C ARG A 253 -2.83 -10.08 -18.11
N LYS A 254 -2.99 -8.87 -17.58
CA LYS A 254 -2.20 -7.69 -17.94
C LYS A 254 -0.98 -7.48 -17.05
N ILE A 255 -0.78 -8.33 -16.04
CA ILE A 255 0.35 -8.24 -15.12
C ILE A 255 1.56 -8.92 -15.77
N ASP A 256 2.60 -8.15 -16.03
CA ASP A 256 3.89 -8.65 -16.51
C ASP A 256 4.78 -9.03 -15.32
N ILE A 257 4.73 -10.30 -14.89
CA ILE A 257 5.63 -10.79 -13.82
C ILE A 257 7.11 -10.62 -14.18
N PRO A 258 7.58 -11.00 -15.40
CA PRO A 258 8.96 -10.76 -15.79
C PRO A 258 9.41 -9.30 -15.60
N LEU A 259 8.57 -8.31 -15.92
CA LEU A 259 8.85 -6.90 -15.64
C LEU A 259 9.03 -6.63 -14.14
N LEU A 260 8.08 -7.09 -13.31
CA LEU A 260 8.18 -6.89 -11.85
C LEU A 260 9.44 -7.54 -11.27
N VAL A 261 9.82 -8.72 -11.75
CA VAL A 261 11.05 -9.41 -11.33
C VAL A 261 12.29 -8.61 -11.75
N ARG A 262 12.32 -8.07 -12.99
CA ARG A 262 13.42 -7.20 -13.44
C ARG A 262 13.53 -5.93 -12.60
N TRP A 263 12.43 -5.21 -12.36
CA TRP A 263 12.43 -4.02 -11.50
C TRP A 263 12.89 -4.33 -10.08
N HIS A 264 12.41 -5.43 -9.51
CA HIS A 264 12.84 -5.87 -8.17
C HIS A 264 14.35 -6.09 -8.07
N GLU A 265 14.98 -6.64 -9.12
CA GLU A 265 16.42 -6.91 -9.15
C GLU A 265 17.26 -5.67 -9.43
N GLN A 266 16.78 -4.79 -10.31
CA GLN A 266 17.43 -3.52 -10.63
C GLN A 266 17.43 -2.57 -9.42
N PHE A 267 16.37 -2.62 -8.61
CA PHE A 267 16.16 -1.74 -7.47
C PHE A 267 16.02 -2.55 -6.17
N PRO A 268 17.14 -3.02 -5.57
CA PRO A 268 17.12 -3.88 -4.39
C PRO A 268 16.46 -3.21 -3.17
N PRO A 269 15.96 -3.98 -2.19
CA PRO A 269 15.34 -3.41 -0.99
C PRO A 269 16.28 -2.49 -0.22
N THR A 270 15.75 -1.35 0.20
CA THR A 270 16.48 -0.35 0.98
C THR A 270 16.18 -0.47 2.49
N VAL A 271 16.92 0.26 3.33
CA VAL A 271 16.65 0.34 4.79
C VAL A 271 15.21 0.77 5.07
N TYR A 272 14.65 1.66 4.26
CA TYR A 272 13.24 2.06 4.32
C TYR A 272 12.29 0.86 4.16
N GLU A 273 12.57 -0.04 3.21
CA GLU A 273 11.72 -1.21 2.98
C GLU A 273 11.90 -2.29 4.05
N TYR A 274 13.11 -2.46 4.60
CA TYR A 274 13.32 -3.34 5.75
C TYR A 274 12.59 -2.84 6.99
N HIS A 275 12.68 -1.53 7.27
CA HIS A 275 11.89 -0.86 8.30
C HIS A 275 10.40 -1.12 8.13
N ARG A 276 9.87 -0.83 6.93
CA ARG A 276 8.47 -1.10 6.58
C ARG A 276 8.06 -2.53 6.87
N ASN A 277 8.83 -3.49 6.35
CA ASN A 277 8.50 -4.90 6.47
C ASN A 277 8.48 -5.33 7.94
N SER A 278 9.42 -4.82 8.74
CA SER A 278 9.48 -5.05 10.18
C SER A 278 8.30 -4.42 10.92
N ALA A 279 7.99 -3.15 10.66
CA ALA A 279 6.86 -2.44 11.26
C ALA A 279 5.54 -3.15 10.95
N ILE A 280 5.31 -3.49 9.68
CA ILE A 280 4.10 -4.20 9.24
C ILE A 280 4.00 -5.58 9.89
N PHE A 281 5.13 -6.28 10.07
CA PHE A 281 5.13 -7.55 10.80
C PHE A 281 4.63 -7.40 12.23
N PHE A 282 5.08 -6.39 12.98
CA PHE A 282 4.58 -6.14 14.33
C PHE A 282 3.10 -5.72 14.37
N ILE A 283 2.61 -5.05 13.33
CA ILE A 283 1.23 -4.57 13.23
C ILE A 283 0.25 -5.66 12.77
N GLN A 284 0.54 -6.33 11.66
CA GLN A 284 -0.36 -7.28 10.99
C GLN A 284 -0.03 -8.76 11.25
N GLY A 285 1.22 -9.05 11.60
CA GLY A 285 1.74 -10.38 11.90
C GLY A 285 2.45 -11.07 10.73
N ASN A 286 2.32 -10.56 9.50
CA ASN A 286 2.92 -11.16 8.30
C ASN A 286 3.99 -10.27 7.66
N ARG A 287 4.94 -10.91 6.97
CA ARG A 287 6.05 -10.28 6.26
C ARG A 287 5.89 -10.38 4.76
N ASN A 288 6.53 -9.47 4.02
CA ASN A 288 6.77 -9.55 2.59
C ASN A 288 8.07 -10.34 2.33
N PRO A 289 7.99 -11.59 1.82
CA PRO A 289 9.18 -12.41 1.60
C PRO A 289 10.14 -11.85 0.55
N PHE A 290 9.66 -11.03 -0.38
CA PHE A 290 10.49 -10.45 -1.43
C PHE A 290 11.38 -9.30 -0.92
N ILE A 291 11.07 -8.73 0.25
CA ILE A 291 11.96 -7.81 0.96
C ILE A 291 12.98 -8.61 1.78
N ASP A 292 12.52 -9.63 2.51
CA ASP A 292 13.37 -10.44 3.39
C ASP A 292 14.39 -11.30 2.66
N PHE A 293 13.98 -11.83 1.49
CA PHE A 293 14.77 -12.70 0.63
C PHE A 293 14.54 -12.36 -0.86
N PRO A 294 15.28 -11.37 -1.39
CA PRO A 294 15.11 -10.88 -2.75
C PRO A 294 15.17 -11.97 -3.84
N GLU A 295 15.95 -13.02 -3.63
CA GLU A 295 16.11 -14.15 -4.55
C GLU A 295 14.83 -14.94 -4.80
N LEU A 296 13.82 -14.85 -3.91
CA LEU A 296 12.54 -15.53 -4.10
C LEU A 296 11.79 -15.03 -5.34
N ALA A 297 12.01 -13.78 -5.77
CA ALA A 297 11.33 -13.21 -6.93
C ALA A 297 11.63 -13.99 -8.22
N ARG A 298 12.87 -14.46 -8.40
CA ARG A 298 13.27 -15.31 -9.55
C ARG A 298 12.80 -16.75 -9.41
N ARG A 299 12.67 -17.24 -8.17
CA ARG A 299 12.50 -18.66 -7.88
C ARG A 299 11.03 -19.08 -7.81
N ILE A 300 10.16 -18.21 -7.32
CA ILE A 300 8.73 -18.49 -7.19
C ILE A 300 8.05 -18.45 -8.57
N VAL A 301 7.26 -19.48 -8.86
CA VAL A 301 6.42 -19.54 -10.07
C VAL A 301 4.96 -19.30 -9.66
N PHE A 302 4.37 -18.20 -10.14
CA PHE A 302 2.98 -17.85 -9.85
C PHE A 302 2.00 -18.64 -10.75
N PRO A 303 1.11 -19.49 -10.19
CA PRO A 303 0.30 -20.39 -11.02
C PRO A 303 -1.01 -19.75 -11.54
N PHE A 304 -0.92 -18.68 -12.32
CA PHE A 304 -2.11 -17.95 -12.80
C PHE A 304 -3.05 -18.75 -13.70
N GLU A 305 -2.54 -19.79 -14.37
CA GLU A 305 -3.30 -20.63 -15.31
C GLU A 305 -3.69 -22.00 -14.73
N ARG A 306 -3.02 -22.47 -13.67
CA ARG A 306 -3.19 -23.83 -13.12
C ARG A 306 -4.05 -23.91 -11.86
N MET A 307 -4.55 -22.77 -11.35
CA MET A 307 -5.54 -22.77 -10.26
C MET A 307 -6.94 -23.03 -10.83
N LEU A 308 -7.21 -24.28 -11.21
CA LEU A 308 -8.55 -24.80 -11.47
C LEU A 308 -9.23 -25.21 -10.16
#